data_AF-A0A833RA57-F1
#
_entry.id   AF-A0A833RA57-F1
#
_cell.length_a   1.000
_cell.length_b   1.000
_cell.length_c   1.000
_cell.angle_alpha   90.00
_cell.angle_beta   90.00
_cell.angle_gamma   90.00
#
_symmetry.space_group_name_H-M   'P 1'
#
loop_
_entity.id
_entity.type
_entity.pdbx_description
1 polymer ?
#
loop_
_entity_poly.entity_id
_entity_poly.type
_entity_poly.pdbx_seq_one_letter_code
_entity_poly.pdbx_strand_id
1 'polypeptide(L)'
;MWYLCVFYHRLLDYRRPEVESLAELFSREEVDRGSSPLVEWMLPEKHHMDSPFHFVSLPSEDIARKIASRSLLVKGIYELWGQGTDYEELEQAIKEYPEDRKLPYLTEDCTFKIIVDSFGKVISSQEQNERIHGLSYIPFKGRVNLKKPDHKFWLMETDDYGSNNGLPPVLQKTIFFGLEVGAANRSLLPTYQLKSRKYIGPTAMDAEIAFLMANQGLAGPGKLVYDPFVGTGSILVAAAHFGAMTMGADIDIRVVRDGRGPNCNVWTNFEQYNLPEPIGLLRADNNPPPWRPGLKEMFDAIICDPPYGVRAGMQCWLIVPDEKRVDHIPSTAPYSLTECVHDLLDLSAKMLVMGGRLVFFYPVSREDGVMNSIKYPEHPCFKLVYSCEQILSSRYGRHLLTMVKVGVYTKEVEEVAKERHREFKENHAKWLEEGNLHSAVFESNDGISKFDRDSKPKYRGKEIFSYCNATIGIICINIISKQALEASYTLKFKPTFDRTVLMTKIKKIDISPAKKVMEQQKSQQLYNSMSSHEDLTNVAMLMIHNPLLICIMCDLSYVIFDASINQSSALLITYNVAFD
;
A
#
# COMPACT_ATOMS: atom_id res chain seq x y z
N MET A 1 11.09 -24.28 13.24
CA MET A 1 11.44 -24.99 11.99
C MET A 1 11.70 -23.96 10.91
N TRP A 2 12.69 -24.19 10.04
CA TRP A 2 13.01 -23.28 8.94
C TRP A 2 12.09 -23.51 7.74
N TYR A 3 11.60 -22.41 7.17
CA TYR A 3 10.76 -22.38 5.98
C TYR A 3 11.31 -21.36 4.98
N LEU A 4 11.07 -21.61 3.69
CA LEU A 4 11.27 -20.60 2.66
C LEU A 4 10.01 -19.73 2.58
N CYS A 5 10.11 -18.46 2.98
CA CYS A 5 9.09 -17.45 2.82
C CYS A 5 9.36 -16.63 1.55
N VAL A 6 8.45 -16.70 0.59
CA VAL A 6 8.55 -15.98 -0.67
C VAL A 6 7.60 -14.80 -0.66
N PHE A 7 8.11 -13.61 -0.94
CA PHE A 7 7.33 -12.37 -0.95
C PHE A 7 6.99 -11.91 -2.37
N TYR A 8 5.91 -11.13 -2.49
CA TYR A 8 5.71 -10.28 -3.66
C TYR A 8 6.79 -9.19 -3.74
N HIS A 9 7.19 -8.83 -4.96
CA HIS A 9 8.25 -7.84 -5.18
C HIS A 9 7.78 -6.38 -5.07
N ARG A 10 7.25 -6.00 -3.89
CA ARG A 10 6.77 -4.65 -3.57
C ARG A 10 6.86 -4.40 -2.06
N LEU A 11 6.83 -3.13 -1.65
CA LEU A 11 6.82 -2.69 -0.24
C LEU A 11 7.86 -3.44 0.61
N LEU A 12 9.12 -3.39 0.17
CA LEU A 12 10.19 -4.27 0.67
C LEU A 12 10.34 -4.20 2.19
N ASP A 13 10.31 -3.00 2.75
CA ASP A 13 10.48 -2.74 4.18
C ASP A 13 9.29 -3.23 5.04
N TYR A 14 8.15 -3.58 4.43
CA TYR A 14 6.94 -4.06 5.12
C TYR A 14 6.91 -5.58 5.26
N ARG A 15 7.72 -6.32 4.48
CA ARG A 15 7.68 -7.79 4.39
C ARG A 15 7.92 -8.48 5.73
N ARG A 16 9.06 -8.22 6.35
CA ARG A 16 9.43 -8.85 7.64
C ARG A 16 8.54 -8.34 8.78
N PRO A 17 8.29 -7.03 8.91
CA PRO A 17 7.37 -6.51 9.94
C PRO A 17 5.96 -7.11 9.89
N GLU A 18 5.42 -7.38 8.69
CA GLU A 18 4.14 -8.08 8.55
C GLU A 18 4.22 -9.50 9.13
N VAL A 19 5.19 -10.30 8.69
CA VAL A 19 5.35 -11.71 9.13
C VAL A 19 5.62 -11.80 10.63
N GLU A 20 6.50 -10.96 11.17
CA GLU A 20 6.81 -10.94 12.60
C GLU A 20 5.61 -10.54 13.46
N SER A 21 4.83 -9.54 13.01
CA SER A 21 3.61 -9.14 13.70
C SER A 21 2.57 -10.27 13.70
N LEU A 22 2.41 -10.98 12.59
CA LEU A 22 1.50 -12.11 12.51
C LEU A 22 1.98 -13.30 13.34
N ALA A 23 3.28 -13.59 13.36
CA ALA A 23 3.86 -14.61 14.23
C ALA A 23 3.57 -14.29 15.70
N GLU A 24 3.76 -13.03 16.12
CA GLU A 24 3.43 -12.59 17.48
C GLU A 24 1.93 -12.70 17.77
N LEU A 25 1.07 -12.30 16.83
CA LEU A 25 -0.38 -12.38 16.99
C LEU A 25 -0.84 -13.82 17.26
N PHE A 26 -0.46 -14.76 16.38
CA PHE A 26 -0.90 -16.15 16.48
C PHE A 26 -0.23 -16.91 17.63
N SER A 27 0.98 -16.55 18.02
CA SER A 27 1.64 -17.17 19.17
C SER A 27 0.99 -16.77 20.50
N ARG A 28 0.50 -15.52 20.61
CA ARG A 28 -0.26 -15.06 21.79
C ARG A 28 -1.63 -15.74 21.92
N GLU A 29 -2.23 -16.16 20.81
CA GLU A 29 -3.48 -16.92 20.81
C GLU A 29 -3.28 -18.38 21.27
N GLU A 30 -2.12 -18.97 20.97
CA GLU A 30 -1.81 -20.37 21.32
C GLU A 30 -1.20 -20.53 22.72
N VAL A 31 -0.46 -19.52 23.20
CA VAL A 31 0.27 -19.59 24.47
C VAL A 31 -0.09 -18.38 25.34
N ASP A 32 -0.76 -18.66 26.46
CA ASP A 32 -1.13 -17.69 27.51
C ASP A 32 0.09 -17.16 28.31
N ARG A 33 1.32 -17.21 27.75
CA ARG A 33 2.58 -16.91 28.45
C ARG A 33 3.46 -15.93 27.66
N GLY A 34 3.86 -14.88 28.36
CA GLY A 34 4.53 -13.68 27.85
C GLY A 34 5.98 -13.83 27.36
N SER A 35 6.29 -14.82 26.52
CA SER A 35 7.50 -14.82 25.70
C SER A 35 7.15 -14.55 24.25
N SER A 36 7.63 -13.45 23.67
CA SER A 36 7.51 -13.19 22.23
C SER A 36 8.14 -14.35 21.44
N PRO A 37 7.49 -14.87 20.40
CA PRO A 37 8.09 -15.91 19.56
C PRO A 37 9.35 -15.36 18.90
N LEU A 38 10.47 -16.08 19.05
CA LEU A 38 11.70 -15.78 18.35
C LEU A 38 11.53 -16.16 16.88
N VAL A 39 11.22 -15.16 16.05
CA VAL A 39 11.30 -15.28 14.59
C VAL A 39 12.73 -14.96 14.18
N GLU A 40 13.39 -15.92 13.53
CA GLU A 40 14.74 -15.73 13.02
C GLU A 40 14.71 -15.67 11.50
N TRP A 41 15.51 -14.77 10.93
CA TRP A 41 15.62 -14.57 9.48
C TRP A 41 17.00 -14.94 8.98
N MET A 42 17.03 -15.56 7.82
CA MET A 42 18.25 -15.81 7.07
C MET A 42 17.98 -15.52 5.60
N LEU A 43 18.89 -14.82 4.93
CA LEU A 43 18.84 -14.70 3.47
C LEU A 43 19.50 -15.96 2.87
N PRO A 44 18.95 -16.52 1.77
CA PRO A 44 19.68 -17.54 1.03
C PRO A 44 21.05 -17.00 0.60
N GLU A 45 22.06 -17.88 0.56
CA GLU A 45 23.42 -17.47 0.21
C GLU A 45 23.47 -16.76 -1.13
N LYS A 46 24.34 -15.75 -1.25
CA LYS A 46 24.53 -14.97 -2.48
C LYS A 46 23.21 -14.45 -3.07
N HIS A 47 22.29 -14.00 -2.21
CA HIS A 47 21.13 -13.23 -2.65
C HIS A 47 21.26 -11.76 -2.29
N HIS A 48 20.74 -10.89 -3.16
CA HIS A 48 20.60 -9.47 -2.86
C HIS A 48 19.61 -9.26 -1.70
N MET A 49 19.82 -8.22 -0.88
CA MET A 49 18.97 -7.93 0.29
C MET A 49 17.49 -7.73 -0.07
N ASP A 50 17.21 -7.20 -1.26
CA ASP A 50 15.85 -6.97 -1.75
C ASP A 50 15.20 -8.20 -2.40
N SER A 51 15.91 -9.34 -2.44
CA SER A 51 15.39 -10.62 -2.92
C SER A 51 14.03 -10.95 -2.28
N PRO A 52 13.04 -11.48 -3.03
CA PRO A 52 11.79 -11.92 -2.44
C PRO A 52 11.92 -13.22 -1.65
N PHE A 53 13.04 -13.95 -1.76
CA PHE A 53 13.26 -15.25 -1.12
C PHE A 53 13.96 -15.04 0.23
N HIS A 54 13.33 -15.48 1.30
CA HIS A 54 13.84 -15.37 2.66
C HIS A 54 13.63 -16.68 3.41
N PHE A 55 14.61 -17.13 4.18
CA PHE A 55 14.40 -18.17 5.17
C PHE A 55 13.89 -17.56 6.47
N VAL A 56 12.88 -18.22 7.05
CA VAL A 56 12.28 -17.82 8.32
C VAL A 56 12.13 -19.03 9.23
N SER A 57 12.57 -18.90 10.48
CA SER A 57 12.30 -19.89 11.53
C SER A 57 10.98 -19.54 12.22
N LEU A 58 10.01 -20.44 12.13
CA LEU A 58 8.69 -20.28 12.78
C LEU A 58 8.44 -21.39 13.81
N PRO A 59 7.62 -21.13 14.85
CA PRO A 59 7.45 -22.09 15.96
C PRO A 59 6.72 -23.37 15.55
N SER A 60 5.75 -23.28 14.64
CA SER A 60 4.95 -24.42 14.16
C SER A 60 4.50 -24.25 12.71
N GLU A 61 4.15 -25.37 12.06
CA GLU A 61 3.55 -25.38 10.73
C GLU A 61 2.18 -24.68 10.72
N ASP A 62 1.39 -24.83 11.78
CA ASP A 62 0.09 -24.18 11.91
C ASP A 62 0.21 -22.65 11.93
N ILE A 63 1.17 -22.11 12.69
CA ILE A 63 1.48 -20.68 12.68
C ILE A 63 1.94 -20.25 11.28
N ALA A 64 2.79 -21.02 10.61
CA ALA A 64 3.21 -20.71 9.25
C ALA A 64 2.02 -20.64 8.27
N ARG A 65 1.08 -21.58 8.38
CA ARG A 65 -0.16 -21.59 7.58
C ARG A 65 -1.05 -20.39 7.87
N LYS A 66 -1.24 -20.05 9.14
CA LYS A 66 -2.01 -18.87 9.59
C LYS A 66 -1.37 -17.57 9.09
N ILE A 67 -0.04 -17.40 9.25
CA ILE A 67 0.72 -16.26 8.72
C ILE A 67 0.50 -16.14 7.22
N ALA A 68 0.75 -17.21 6.46
CA ALA A 68 0.60 -17.18 5.00
C ALA A 68 -0.81 -16.77 4.60
N SER A 69 -1.84 -17.35 5.23
CA SER A 69 -3.24 -17.08 4.90
C SER A 69 -3.68 -15.62 5.13
N ARG A 70 -3.13 -14.97 6.17
CA ARG A 70 -3.47 -13.61 6.59
C ARG A 70 -2.59 -12.52 5.98
N SER A 71 -1.39 -12.88 5.53
CA SER A 71 -0.43 -11.95 4.95
C SER A 71 -0.88 -11.41 3.60
N LEU A 72 -0.44 -10.19 3.29
CA LEU A 72 -0.63 -9.55 1.99
C LEU A 72 0.62 -9.63 1.12
N LEU A 73 1.80 -9.48 1.72
CA LEU A 73 3.07 -9.44 0.99
C LEU A 73 3.72 -10.80 0.83
N VAL A 74 3.35 -11.79 1.65
CA VAL A 74 3.77 -13.18 1.45
C VAL A 74 3.05 -13.73 0.21
N LYS A 75 3.78 -14.36 -0.70
CA LYS A 75 3.23 -15.16 -1.81
C LYS A 75 2.92 -16.57 -1.30
N GLY A 76 3.85 -17.16 -0.58
CA GLY A 76 3.68 -18.44 0.10
C GLY A 76 4.84 -18.75 1.05
N ILE A 77 4.60 -19.73 1.92
CA ILE A 77 5.58 -20.30 2.84
C ILE A 77 5.73 -21.79 2.50
N TYR A 78 6.97 -22.24 2.36
CA TYR A 78 7.29 -23.56 1.83
C TYR A 78 8.23 -24.32 2.78
N GLU A 79 7.96 -25.60 2.97
CA GLU A 79 8.92 -26.55 3.52
C GLU A 79 9.88 -26.94 2.39
N LEU A 80 11.13 -26.51 2.50
CA LEU A 80 12.13 -26.72 1.46
C LEU A 80 12.71 -28.13 1.55
N TRP A 81 12.61 -28.89 0.46
CA TRP A 81 13.22 -30.22 0.34
C TRP A 81 14.62 -30.15 -0.25
N GLY A 82 14.89 -29.18 -1.11
CA GLY A 82 16.23 -28.98 -1.65
C GLY A 82 16.41 -27.61 -2.28
N GLN A 83 17.67 -27.19 -2.36
CA GLN A 83 18.12 -26.04 -3.14
C GLN A 83 19.38 -26.42 -3.90
N GLY A 84 19.58 -25.81 -5.06
CA GLY A 84 20.79 -26.00 -5.88
C GLY A 84 20.99 -24.83 -6.84
N THR A 85 22.20 -24.68 -7.37
CA THR A 85 22.52 -23.67 -8.39
C THR A 85 22.27 -24.22 -9.80
N ASP A 86 22.22 -25.55 -9.91
CA ASP A 86 21.75 -26.31 -11.05
C ASP A 86 20.82 -27.46 -10.62
N TYR A 87 20.40 -28.27 -11.59
CA TYR A 87 19.48 -29.38 -11.36
C TYR A 87 20.11 -30.61 -10.72
N GLU A 88 21.40 -30.82 -10.90
CA GLU A 88 22.13 -31.96 -10.32
C GLU A 88 22.31 -31.73 -8.82
N GLU A 89 22.73 -30.52 -8.43
CA GLU A 89 22.80 -30.09 -7.03
C GLU A 89 21.42 -30.17 -6.35
N LEU A 90 20.37 -29.72 -7.04
CA LEU A 90 19.00 -29.78 -6.53
C LEU A 90 18.55 -31.24 -6.29
N GLU A 91 18.81 -32.13 -7.26
CA GLU A 91 18.46 -33.55 -7.13
C GLU A 91 19.20 -34.19 -5.94
N GLN A 92 20.48 -33.89 -5.78
CA GLN A 92 21.25 -34.37 -4.63
C GLN A 92 20.66 -33.87 -3.30
N ALA A 93 20.35 -32.57 -3.20
CA ALA A 93 19.76 -32.00 -2.00
C ALA A 93 18.41 -32.65 -1.64
N ILE A 94 17.55 -32.91 -2.64
CA ILE A 94 16.25 -33.57 -2.43
C ILE A 94 16.42 -35.02 -1.98
N LYS A 95 17.43 -35.74 -2.48
CA LYS A 95 17.75 -37.10 -2.05
C LYS A 95 18.26 -37.14 -0.60
N GLU A 96 19.05 -36.16 -0.19
CA GLU A 96 19.57 -36.02 1.17
C GLU A 96 18.49 -35.61 2.18
N TYR A 97 17.40 -34.98 1.73
CA TYR A 97 16.29 -34.61 2.60
C TYR A 97 15.63 -35.85 3.25
N PRO A 98 15.27 -35.80 4.55
CA PRO A 98 14.75 -36.96 5.28
C PRO A 98 13.52 -37.62 4.62
N GLU A 99 13.62 -38.92 4.35
CA GLU A 99 12.55 -39.68 3.67
C GLU A 99 11.27 -39.76 4.49
N ASP A 100 11.36 -39.91 5.81
CA ASP A 100 10.23 -39.92 6.74
C ASP A 100 9.38 -38.64 6.66
N ARG A 101 9.99 -37.52 6.27
CA ARG A 101 9.29 -36.25 6.03
C ARG A 101 8.69 -36.13 4.63
N LYS A 102 9.26 -36.80 3.63
CA LYS A 102 8.75 -36.80 2.24
C LYS A 102 7.58 -37.76 2.07
N LEU A 103 7.73 -38.97 2.60
CA LEU A 103 6.82 -40.10 2.36
C LEU A 103 5.34 -39.77 2.58
N PRO A 104 4.92 -39.01 3.61
CA PRO A 104 3.50 -38.69 3.82
C PRO A 104 2.83 -37.94 2.67
N TYR A 105 3.61 -37.26 1.83
CA TYR A 105 3.10 -36.42 0.73
C TYR A 105 3.24 -37.08 -0.66
N LEU A 106 3.82 -38.28 -0.70
CA LEU A 106 4.15 -39.01 -1.94
C LEU A 106 3.32 -40.30 -2.13
N THR A 107 2.35 -40.55 -1.26
CA THR A 107 1.54 -41.77 -1.24
C THR A 107 0.45 -41.81 -2.31
N GLU A 108 -0.08 -43.00 -2.61
CA GLU A 108 -1.11 -43.23 -3.64
C GLU A 108 -2.49 -42.66 -3.28
N ASP A 109 -2.77 -42.47 -2.00
CA ASP A 109 -4.03 -41.93 -1.47
C ASP A 109 -4.12 -40.40 -1.60
N CYS A 110 -3.00 -39.72 -1.84
CA CYS A 110 -2.95 -38.27 -2.01
C CYS A 110 -3.05 -37.85 -3.48
N THR A 111 -3.49 -36.61 -3.68
CA THR A 111 -3.41 -35.92 -4.96
C THR A 111 -2.44 -34.75 -4.91
N PHE A 112 -1.71 -34.51 -6.00
CA PHE A 112 -0.71 -33.45 -6.02
C PHE A 112 -0.71 -32.62 -7.31
N LYS A 113 -0.04 -31.48 -7.23
CA LYS A 113 0.29 -30.62 -8.36
C LYS A 113 1.70 -30.06 -8.18
N ILE A 114 2.50 -30.07 -9.24
CA ILE A 114 3.78 -29.36 -9.30
C ILE A 114 3.55 -28.02 -10.01
N ILE A 115 4.05 -26.96 -9.42
CA ILE A 115 3.99 -25.58 -9.93
C ILE A 115 5.42 -25.14 -10.20
N VAL A 116 5.68 -24.70 -11.42
CA VAL A 116 6.97 -24.13 -11.82
C VAL A 116 6.81 -22.62 -11.93
N ASP A 117 7.67 -21.88 -11.25
CA ASP A 117 7.62 -20.42 -11.18
C ASP A 117 9.03 -19.84 -11.29
N SER A 118 9.17 -18.71 -11.98
CA SER A 118 10.44 -18.00 -12.07
C SER A 118 10.27 -16.57 -11.58
N PHE A 119 11.26 -16.10 -10.83
CA PHE A 119 11.36 -14.71 -10.45
C PHE A 119 12.02 -13.91 -11.57
N GLY A 120 11.25 -12.98 -12.17
CA GLY A 120 11.75 -12.06 -13.19
C GLY A 120 11.66 -12.56 -14.63
N LYS A 121 11.21 -13.80 -14.85
CA LYS A 121 10.94 -14.34 -16.19
C LYS A 121 9.56 -15.01 -16.26
N VAL A 122 8.98 -15.01 -17.45
CA VAL A 122 7.79 -15.81 -17.75
C VAL A 122 8.26 -17.13 -18.37
N ILE A 123 7.85 -18.25 -17.77
CA ILE A 123 8.18 -19.60 -18.26
C ILE A 123 7.08 -20.08 -19.20
N SER A 124 7.45 -20.56 -20.39
CA SER A 124 6.51 -21.15 -21.35
C SER A 124 5.97 -22.50 -20.87
N SER A 125 4.79 -22.92 -21.37
CA SER A 125 4.21 -24.22 -21.00
C SER A 125 5.11 -25.41 -21.37
N GLN A 126 5.91 -25.28 -22.45
CA GLN A 126 6.86 -26.32 -22.84
C GLN A 126 7.98 -26.44 -21.81
N GLU A 127 8.62 -25.34 -21.45
CA GLU A 127 9.68 -25.31 -20.43
C GLU A 127 9.17 -25.79 -19.07
N GLN A 128 7.93 -25.42 -18.68
CA GLN A 128 7.32 -25.93 -17.45
C GLN A 128 7.22 -27.45 -17.46
N ASN A 129 6.76 -28.05 -18.56
CA ASN A 129 6.68 -29.51 -18.69
C ASN A 129 8.07 -30.16 -18.65
N GLU A 130 9.06 -29.57 -19.33
CA GLU A 130 10.45 -30.05 -19.29
C GLU A 130 11.02 -30.05 -17.87
N ARG A 131 10.81 -28.96 -17.10
CA ARG A 131 11.26 -28.90 -15.70
C ARG A 131 10.52 -29.91 -14.81
N ILE A 132 9.22 -30.12 -15.03
CA ILE A 132 8.43 -31.14 -14.31
C ILE A 132 8.94 -32.56 -14.63
N HIS A 133 9.21 -32.88 -15.90
CA HIS A 133 9.77 -34.17 -16.29
C HIS A 133 11.16 -34.41 -15.68
N GLY A 134 11.95 -33.35 -15.51
CA GLY A 134 13.23 -33.37 -14.80
C GLY A 134 13.13 -33.83 -13.34
N LEU A 135 11.96 -33.73 -12.71
CA LEU A 135 11.73 -34.16 -11.32
C LEU A 135 11.29 -35.64 -11.19
N SER A 136 11.39 -36.43 -12.26
CA SER A 136 10.96 -37.84 -12.30
C SER A 136 11.69 -38.78 -11.33
N TYR A 137 12.82 -38.35 -10.78
CA TYR A 137 13.54 -39.07 -9.72
C TYR A 137 12.82 -39.04 -8.37
N ILE A 138 11.85 -38.13 -8.17
CA ILE A 138 11.03 -38.09 -6.96
C ILE A 138 9.87 -39.10 -7.11
N PRO A 139 9.70 -40.05 -6.18
CA PRO A 139 8.76 -41.15 -6.34
C PRO A 139 7.31 -40.71 -6.00
N PHE A 140 6.74 -39.78 -6.77
CA PHE A 140 5.34 -39.39 -6.65
C PHE A 140 4.41 -40.55 -7.04
N LYS A 141 3.76 -41.18 -6.06
CA LYS A 141 2.77 -42.26 -6.30
C LYS A 141 1.32 -41.74 -6.36
N GLY A 142 1.07 -40.56 -5.84
CA GLY A 142 -0.26 -39.93 -5.83
C GLY A 142 -0.79 -39.59 -7.23
N ARG A 143 -2.07 -39.25 -7.34
CA ARG A 143 -2.67 -38.83 -8.62
C ARG A 143 -2.51 -37.33 -8.85
N VAL A 144 -2.26 -36.92 -10.11
CA VAL A 144 -2.18 -35.50 -10.46
C VAL A 144 -3.58 -34.86 -10.44
N ASN A 145 -3.76 -33.79 -9.67
CA ASN A 145 -4.99 -32.99 -9.64
C ASN A 145 -4.67 -31.50 -9.81
N LEU A 146 -4.93 -30.96 -10.99
CA LEU A 146 -4.56 -29.58 -11.33
C LEU A 146 -5.47 -28.50 -10.73
N LYS A 147 -6.67 -28.89 -10.28
CA LYS A 147 -7.71 -27.96 -9.80
C LYS A 147 -7.74 -27.85 -8.28
N LYS A 148 -7.79 -28.98 -7.57
CA LYS A 148 -7.88 -29.03 -6.12
C LYS A 148 -7.00 -30.16 -5.57
N PRO A 149 -5.67 -30.04 -5.68
CA PRO A 149 -4.75 -31.02 -5.12
C PRO A 149 -4.75 -30.99 -3.60
N ASP A 150 -4.39 -32.10 -2.97
CA ASP A 150 -4.12 -32.17 -1.54
C ASP A 150 -2.78 -31.50 -1.21
N HIS A 151 -1.78 -31.69 -2.09
CA HIS A 151 -0.44 -31.13 -1.93
C HIS A 151 0.02 -30.35 -3.16
N LYS A 152 0.60 -29.17 -2.93
CA LYS A 152 1.23 -28.38 -3.98
C LYS A 152 2.74 -28.34 -3.76
N PHE A 153 3.47 -28.77 -4.77
CA PHE A 153 4.92 -28.69 -4.81
C PHE A 153 5.32 -27.53 -5.70
N TRP A 154 6.35 -26.81 -5.31
CA TRP A 154 6.83 -25.64 -6.03
C TRP A 154 8.28 -25.84 -6.41
N LEU A 155 8.56 -25.64 -7.70
CA LEU A 155 9.89 -25.46 -8.26
C LEU A 155 10.04 -23.97 -8.59
N MET A 156 10.88 -23.27 -7.86
CA MET A 156 11.07 -21.83 -7.98
C MET A 156 12.49 -21.50 -8.41
N GLU A 157 12.63 -20.64 -9.42
CA GLU A 157 13.93 -20.30 -10.00
C GLU A 157 14.22 -18.80 -9.96
N THR A 158 15.42 -18.46 -9.51
CA THR A 158 16.06 -17.17 -9.77
C THR A 158 17.06 -17.36 -10.89
N ASP A 159 16.78 -16.83 -12.07
CA ASP A 159 17.66 -16.96 -13.23
C ASP A 159 17.86 -15.59 -13.89
N ASP A 160 18.96 -15.40 -14.63
CA ASP A 160 19.38 -14.08 -15.12
C ASP A 160 18.33 -13.42 -16.02
N TYR A 161 17.54 -12.50 -15.46
CA TYR A 161 16.53 -11.71 -16.16
C TYR A 161 17.09 -10.46 -16.84
N GLY A 162 18.41 -10.32 -16.93
CA GLY A 162 19.09 -9.20 -17.56
C GLY A 162 19.14 -7.95 -16.67
N SER A 163 19.94 -6.96 -17.12
CA SER A 163 20.09 -5.67 -16.46
C SER A 163 19.04 -4.65 -16.94
N ASN A 164 18.47 -3.84 -16.01
CA ASN A 164 17.48 -2.75 -16.20
C ASN A 164 15.98 -3.10 -16.08
N ASN A 165 15.61 -4.02 -15.17
CA ASN A 165 14.21 -4.42 -15.01
C ASN A 165 13.60 -3.96 -13.67
N GLY A 166 14.28 -3.11 -12.90
CA GLY A 166 13.87 -2.69 -11.55
C GLY A 166 13.96 -3.79 -10.48
N LEU A 167 14.30 -5.01 -10.90
CA LEU A 167 14.51 -6.17 -10.04
C LEU A 167 15.92 -6.15 -9.43
N PRO A 168 16.12 -6.79 -8.26
CA PRO A 168 17.44 -6.91 -7.66
C PRO A 168 18.40 -7.62 -8.61
N PRO A 169 19.71 -7.41 -8.54
CA PRO A 169 20.64 -8.21 -9.34
C PRO A 169 20.62 -9.68 -8.88
N VAL A 170 20.64 -10.62 -9.85
CA VAL A 170 20.87 -12.04 -9.58
C VAL A 170 22.37 -12.24 -9.37
N LEU A 171 22.81 -12.51 -8.14
CA LEU A 171 24.23 -12.77 -7.86
C LEU A 171 24.60 -14.22 -8.21
N GLN A 172 23.68 -15.17 -8.01
CA GLN A 172 23.82 -16.56 -8.41
C GLN A 172 22.45 -17.15 -8.74
N LYS A 173 22.38 -17.93 -9.83
CA LYS A 173 21.19 -18.72 -10.15
C LYS A 173 20.89 -19.66 -8.99
N THR A 174 19.65 -19.70 -8.54
CA THR A 174 19.22 -20.61 -7.47
C THR A 174 17.89 -21.25 -7.82
N ILE A 175 17.78 -22.54 -7.55
CA ILE A 175 16.61 -23.36 -7.78
C ILE A 175 16.17 -23.89 -6.41
N PHE A 176 14.89 -23.69 -6.07
CA PHE A 176 14.28 -24.16 -4.84
C PHE A 176 13.21 -25.18 -5.17
N PHE A 177 13.17 -26.30 -4.44
CA PHE A 177 12.07 -27.25 -4.51
C PHE A 177 11.51 -27.55 -3.13
N GLY A 178 10.18 -27.48 -2.99
CA GLY A 178 9.54 -27.71 -1.69
C GLY A 178 8.03 -27.85 -1.74
N LEU A 179 7.46 -28.15 -0.58
CA LEU A 179 6.03 -28.31 -0.33
C LEU A 179 5.42 -26.99 0.14
N GLU A 180 4.28 -26.58 -0.42
CA GLU A 180 3.49 -25.44 0.05
C GLU A 180 2.85 -25.74 1.42
N VAL A 181 3.32 -25.03 2.44
CA VAL A 181 2.69 -25.05 3.78
C VAL A 181 1.48 -24.13 3.81
N GLY A 182 1.61 -22.95 3.19
CA GLY A 182 0.50 -22.01 3.06
C GLY A 182 0.77 -20.97 1.98
N ALA A 183 -0.31 -20.43 1.42
CA ALA A 183 -0.26 -19.38 0.40
C ALA A 183 -1.17 -18.22 0.81
N ALA A 184 -0.84 -17.02 0.34
CA ALA A 184 -1.64 -15.84 0.66
C ALA A 184 -2.98 -15.80 -0.07
N ASN A 185 -4.00 -15.33 0.66
CA ASN A 185 -5.31 -15.08 0.09
C ASN A 185 -5.47 -13.61 -0.32
N ARG A 186 -5.02 -13.26 -1.53
CA ARG A 186 -5.15 -11.90 -2.07
C ARG A 186 -6.54 -11.58 -2.63
N SER A 187 -7.54 -12.46 -2.49
CA SER A 187 -8.93 -12.13 -2.87
C SER A 187 -9.49 -10.95 -2.06
N LEU A 188 -8.86 -10.63 -0.93
CA LEU A 188 -9.18 -9.51 -0.08
C LEU A 188 -9.03 -8.16 -0.78
N LEU A 189 -7.92 -7.92 -1.47
CA LEU A 189 -7.59 -6.59 -2.00
C LEU A 189 -8.59 -6.09 -3.05
N PRO A 190 -9.07 -6.91 -4.01
CA PRO A 190 -10.14 -6.51 -4.92
C PRO A 190 -11.43 -6.08 -4.22
N THR A 191 -11.80 -6.73 -3.12
CA THR A 191 -13.03 -6.41 -2.37
C THR A 191 -12.98 -5.01 -1.76
N TYR A 192 -11.82 -4.60 -1.23
CA TYR A 192 -11.66 -3.35 -0.48
C TYR A 192 -11.11 -2.19 -1.31
N GLN A 193 -11.05 -2.31 -2.64
CA GLN A 193 -10.56 -1.24 -3.51
C GLN A 193 -11.31 0.06 -3.28
N LEU A 194 -10.57 1.16 -3.19
CA LEU A 194 -11.14 2.49 -2.94
C LEU A 194 -12.17 2.90 -4.00
N LYS A 195 -11.97 2.49 -5.26
CA LYS A 195 -12.88 2.81 -6.37
C LYS A 195 -14.30 2.26 -6.19
N SER A 196 -14.46 1.16 -5.48
CA SER A 196 -15.77 0.52 -5.24
C SER A 196 -16.39 0.90 -3.90
N ARG A 197 -15.72 1.74 -3.10
CA ARG A 197 -16.20 2.12 -1.77
C ARG A 197 -17.29 3.18 -1.84
N LYS A 198 -18.38 2.98 -1.10
CA LYS A 198 -19.51 3.93 -1.01
C LYS A 198 -19.08 5.30 -0.53
N TYR A 199 -18.36 5.38 0.60
CA TYR A 199 -17.85 6.64 1.15
C TYR A 199 -16.33 6.71 1.06
N ILE A 200 -15.85 7.63 0.22
CA ILE A 200 -14.44 7.91 -0.01
C ILE A 200 -14.13 9.39 0.20
N GLY A 201 -13.06 9.66 0.94
CA GLY A 201 -12.52 11.00 1.15
C GLY A 201 -11.23 11.22 0.35
N PRO A 202 -10.79 12.48 0.20
CA PRO A 202 -9.57 12.82 -0.53
C PRO A 202 -8.29 12.24 0.10
N THR A 203 -8.35 11.88 1.38
CA THR A 203 -7.25 11.34 2.19
C THR A 203 -7.46 9.86 2.52
N ALA A 204 -8.37 9.16 1.82
CA ALA A 204 -8.63 7.75 2.10
C ALA A 204 -7.38 6.88 1.87
N MET A 205 -7.00 6.12 2.88
CA MET A 205 -5.85 5.21 2.83
C MET A 205 -6.09 4.06 1.84
N ASP A 206 -5.05 3.68 1.09
CA ASP A 206 -5.02 2.49 0.25
C ASP A 206 -5.31 1.21 1.06
N ALA A 207 -6.07 0.28 0.47
CA ALA A 207 -6.52 -0.92 1.18
C ALA A 207 -5.35 -1.81 1.62
N GLU A 208 -4.35 -2.03 0.76
CA GLU A 208 -3.21 -2.91 1.09
C GLU A 208 -2.41 -2.34 2.27
N ILE A 209 -2.19 -1.02 2.28
CA ILE A 209 -1.52 -0.33 3.38
C ILE A 209 -2.37 -0.39 4.66
N ALA A 210 -3.68 -0.14 4.59
CA ALA A 210 -4.56 -0.19 5.77
C ALA A 210 -4.55 -1.57 6.44
N PHE A 211 -4.55 -2.64 5.66
CA PHE A 211 -4.43 -4.01 6.18
C PHE A 211 -3.04 -4.32 6.74
N LEU A 212 -1.97 -3.82 6.12
CA LEU A 212 -0.61 -3.93 6.68
C LEU A 212 -0.50 -3.22 8.03
N MET A 213 -1.09 -2.02 8.15
CA MET A 213 -1.18 -1.30 9.43
C MET A 213 -1.97 -2.09 10.47
N ALA A 214 -3.11 -2.69 10.09
CA ALA A 214 -3.91 -3.53 10.98
C ALA A 214 -3.15 -4.79 11.45
N ASN A 215 -2.36 -5.41 10.56
CA ASN A 215 -1.48 -6.53 10.94
C ASN A 215 -0.37 -6.07 11.90
N GLN A 216 0.30 -4.94 11.63
CA GLN A 216 1.32 -4.40 12.54
C GLN A 216 0.74 -3.94 13.89
N GLY A 217 -0.53 -3.51 13.91
CA GLY A 217 -1.29 -3.20 15.13
C GLY A 217 -1.82 -4.45 15.85
N LEU A 218 -1.55 -5.65 15.34
CA LEU A 218 -2.04 -6.92 15.89
C LEU A 218 -3.57 -6.98 16.01
N ALA A 219 -4.31 -6.32 15.12
CA ALA A 219 -5.77 -6.29 15.14
C ALA A 219 -6.35 -7.72 15.08
N GLY A 220 -7.36 -8.02 15.89
CA GLY A 220 -7.92 -9.37 15.95
C GLY A 220 -9.15 -9.45 16.83
N PRO A 221 -9.84 -10.60 16.86
CA PRO A 221 -10.97 -10.83 17.75
C PRO A 221 -10.63 -10.52 19.21
N GLY A 222 -11.56 -9.90 19.92
CA GLY A 222 -11.39 -9.52 21.34
C GLY A 222 -10.56 -8.27 21.59
N LYS A 223 -9.98 -7.65 20.55
CA LYS A 223 -9.17 -6.42 20.68
C LYS A 223 -9.94 -5.17 20.29
N LEU A 224 -9.67 -4.06 20.96
CA LEU A 224 -10.17 -2.73 20.65
C LEU A 224 -9.10 -1.89 19.95
N VAL A 225 -9.37 -1.55 18.69
CA VAL A 225 -8.51 -0.69 17.85
C VAL A 225 -9.09 0.71 17.76
N TYR A 226 -8.27 1.72 18.04
CA TYR A 226 -8.65 3.12 17.99
C TYR A 226 -7.90 3.89 16.88
N ASP A 227 -8.63 4.69 16.11
CA ASP A 227 -8.06 5.63 15.14
C ASP A 227 -8.41 7.08 15.54
N PRO A 228 -7.47 7.84 16.13
CA PRO A 228 -7.67 9.25 16.51
C PRO A 228 -7.81 10.23 15.34
N PHE A 229 -7.67 9.76 14.09
CA PHE A 229 -7.78 10.54 12.86
C PHE A 229 -8.57 9.75 11.80
N VAL A 230 -9.74 9.25 12.18
CA VAL A 230 -10.48 8.20 11.46
C VAL A 230 -10.79 8.54 10.00
N GLY A 231 -11.04 9.82 9.69
CA GLY A 231 -11.44 10.24 8.36
C GLY A 231 -12.62 9.40 7.85
N THR A 232 -12.46 8.81 6.65
CA THR A 232 -13.50 7.94 6.06
C THR A 232 -13.49 6.48 6.55
N GLY A 233 -12.63 6.15 7.52
CA GLY A 233 -12.62 4.86 8.20
C GLY A 233 -11.84 3.75 7.50
N SER A 234 -10.94 4.05 6.55
CA SER A 234 -10.15 3.01 5.84
C SER A 234 -9.42 2.05 6.77
N ILE A 235 -8.78 2.57 7.82
CA ILE A 235 -7.98 1.80 8.77
C ILE A 235 -8.90 0.94 9.66
N LEU A 236 -10.00 1.51 10.15
CA LEU A 236 -10.97 0.78 10.96
C LEU A 236 -11.65 -0.34 10.16
N VAL A 237 -11.97 -0.13 8.89
CA VAL A 237 -12.52 -1.18 8.01
C VAL A 237 -11.54 -2.37 7.92
N ALA A 238 -10.24 -2.11 7.79
CA ALA A 238 -9.23 -3.16 7.77
C ALA A 238 -9.11 -3.90 9.11
N ALA A 239 -9.15 -3.17 10.23
CA ALA A 239 -9.12 -3.76 11.57
C ALA A 239 -10.37 -4.61 11.87
N ALA A 240 -11.56 -4.12 11.50
CA ALA A 240 -12.83 -4.83 11.67
C ALA A 240 -12.93 -6.08 10.79
N HIS A 241 -12.34 -6.06 9.58
CA HIS A 241 -12.23 -7.26 8.76
C HIS A 241 -11.46 -8.38 9.46
N PHE A 242 -10.43 -8.04 10.23
CA PHE A 242 -9.71 -9.00 11.07
C PHE A 242 -10.41 -9.30 12.40
N GLY A 243 -11.65 -8.83 12.60
CA GLY A 243 -12.49 -9.13 13.75
C GLY A 243 -12.25 -8.23 14.97
N ALA A 244 -11.45 -7.17 14.84
CA ALA A 244 -11.27 -6.22 15.93
C ALA A 244 -12.53 -5.36 16.14
N MET A 245 -12.82 -5.03 17.40
CA MET A 245 -13.72 -3.94 17.71
C MET A 245 -13.03 -2.62 17.35
N THR A 246 -13.78 -1.69 16.77
CA THR A 246 -13.19 -0.44 16.27
C THR A 246 -13.83 0.78 16.90
N MET A 247 -13.03 1.81 17.10
CA MET A 247 -13.46 3.12 17.58
C MET A 247 -12.65 4.19 16.85
N GLY A 248 -13.26 5.33 16.54
CA GLY A 248 -12.58 6.39 15.82
C GLY A 248 -12.90 7.77 16.36
N ALA A 249 -12.04 8.73 16.05
CA ALA A 249 -12.31 10.14 16.25
C ALA A 249 -11.86 10.98 15.07
N ASP A 250 -12.59 12.06 14.79
CA ASP A 250 -12.18 13.12 13.86
C ASP A 250 -12.61 14.48 14.41
N ILE A 251 -11.87 15.52 14.05
CA ILE A 251 -12.23 16.89 14.42
C ILE A 251 -13.41 17.39 13.56
N ASP A 252 -13.50 16.93 12.31
CA ASP A 252 -14.55 17.34 11.38
C ASP A 252 -15.83 16.54 11.60
N ILE A 253 -16.81 17.19 12.27
CA ILE A 253 -18.13 16.61 12.51
C ILE A 253 -18.83 16.16 11.22
N ARG A 254 -18.54 16.79 10.07
CA ARG A 254 -19.15 16.42 8.79
C ARG A 254 -18.68 15.04 8.34
N VAL A 255 -17.45 14.66 8.64
CA VAL A 255 -16.90 13.34 8.32
C VAL A 255 -17.53 12.27 9.22
N VAL A 256 -17.62 12.55 10.52
CA VAL A 256 -18.11 11.61 11.54
C VAL A 256 -19.63 11.41 11.49
N ARG A 257 -20.39 12.49 11.34
CA ARG A 257 -21.86 12.47 11.42
C ARG A 257 -22.53 12.25 10.07
N ASP A 258 -22.17 13.07 9.09
CA ASP A 258 -23.00 13.24 7.88
C ASP A 258 -22.40 12.59 6.63
N GLY A 259 -21.08 12.42 6.57
CA GLY A 259 -20.36 12.02 5.37
C GLY A 259 -20.70 12.91 4.17
N ARG A 260 -21.17 12.30 3.08
CA ARG A 260 -21.78 12.95 1.91
C ARG A 260 -23.29 12.69 1.83
N GLY A 261 -23.92 12.31 2.94
CA GLY A 261 -25.34 12.01 3.04
C GLY A 261 -25.63 10.70 3.78
N PRO A 262 -26.90 10.35 3.96
CA PRO A 262 -27.34 9.22 4.79
C PRO A 262 -26.81 7.87 4.30
N ASN A 263 -26.57 7.73 2.99
CA ASN A 263 -26.11 6.48 2.35
C ASN A 263 -24.63 6.53 1.94
N CYS A 264 -23.89 7.56 2.36
CA CYS A 264 -22.51 7.78 1.96
C CYS A 264 -21.72 8.38 3.14
N ASN A 265 -21.50 7.56 4.16
CA ASN A 265 -20.78 7.91 5.38
C ASN A 265 -19.93 6.73 5.88
N VAL A 266 -19.23 6.90 7.00
CA VAL A 266 -18.35 5.86 7.56
C VAL A 266 -19.13 4.56 7.82
N TRP A 267 -20.32 4.63 8.42
CA TRP A 267 -21.17 3.48 8.73
C TRP A 267 -21.52 2.66 7.48
N THR A 268 -21.87 3.33 6.38
CA THR A 268 -22.20 2.65 5.12
C THR A 268 -21.04 1.87 4.51
N ASN A 269 -19.78 2.20 4.86
CA ASN A 269 -18.62 1.40 4.47
C ASN A 269 -18.61 0.06 5.22
N PHE A 270 -18.92 0.04 6.52
CA PHE A 270 -18.98 -1.20 7.29
C PHE A 270 -20.14 -2.09 6.82
N GLU A 271 -21.31 -1.50 6.59
CA GLU A 271 -22.45 -2.20 6.00
C GLU A 271 -22.12 -2.81 4.63
N GLN A 272 -21.44 -2.05 3.75
CA GLN A 272 -21.06 -2.52 2.41
C GLN A 272 -20.26 -3.81 2.46
N TYR A 273 -19.37 -3.94 3.44
CA TYR A 273 -18.47 -5.09 3.58
C TYR A 273 -19.01 -6.14 4.56
N ASN A 274 -20.23 -5.97 5.08
CA ASN A 274 -20.84 -6.82 6.10
C ASN A 274 -19.94 -6.96 7.34
N LEU A 275 -19.41 -5.83 7.81
CA LEU A 275 -18.52 -5.74 8.97
C LEU A 275 -19.29 -5.19 10.18
N PRO A 276 -18.89 -5.55 11.41
CA PRO A 276 -19.41 -4.93 12.62
C PRO A 276 -19.15 -3.42 12.60
N GLU A 277 -20.17 -2.64 12.95
CA GLU A 277 -20.03 -1.19 13.04
C GLU A 277 -19.04 -0.78 14.14
N PRO A 278 -18.36 0.38 13.99
CA PRO A 278 -17.56 0.94 15.06
C PRO A 278 -18.37 1.13 16.34
N ILE A 279 -17.77 0.83 17.49
CA ILE A 279 -18.38 1.07 18.82
C ILE A 279 -18.73 2.55 19.00
N GLY A 280 -17.93 3.43 18.41
CA GLY A 280 -18.21 4.86 18.40
C GLY A 280 -17.31 5.61 17.45
N LEU A 281 -17.88 6.63 16.82
CA LEU A 281 -17.14 7.67 16.12
C LEU A 281 -17.35 8.98 16.86
N LEU A 282 -16.26 9.52 17.40
CA LEU A 282 -16.29 10.73 18.22
C LEU A 282 -15.91 11.95 17.39
N ARG A 283 -16.58 13.06 17.65
CA ARG A 283 -16.01 14.36 17.30
C ARG A 283 -15.04 14.77 18.42
N ALA A 284 -13.75 14.71 18.16
CA ALA A 284 -12.74 15.05 19.15
C ALA A 284 -11.48 15.66 18.52
N ASP A 285 -10.77 16.44 19.32
CA ASP A 285 -9.42 16.90 19.05
C ASP A 285 -8.48 16.15 20.00
N ASN A 286 -7.29 15.78 19.52
CA ASN A 286 -6.31 15.05 20.31
C ASN A 286 -5.50 15.96 21.25
N ASN A 287 -5.46 17.27 20.98
CA ASN A 287 -4.82 18.25 21.86
C ASN A 287 -5.53 18.32 23.23
N PRO A 288 -6.85 18.58 23.30
CA PRO A 288 -7.64 18.34 24.50
C PRO A 288 -8.29 16.95 24.42
N PRO A 289 -7.63 15.87 24.89
CA PRO A 289 -8.17 14.53 24.75
C PRO A 289 -9.57 14.43 25.39
N PRO A 290 -10.56 13.83 24.70
CA PRO A 290 -11.97 13.82 25.12
C PRO A 290 -12.25 12.89 26.32
N TRP A 291 -11.20 12.40 26.97
CA TRP A 291 -11.27 11.30 27.93
C TRP A 291 -11.46 11.81 29.35
N ARG A 292 -12.30 11.10 30.11
CA ARG A 292 -12.51 11.40 31.53
C ARG A 292 -11.21 11.30 32.31
N PRO A 293 -10.95 12.18 33.29
CA PRO A 293 -9.83 12.04 34.21
C PRO A 293 -9.85 10.65 34.87
N GLY A 294 -8.73 9.94 34.83
CA GLY A 294 -8.58 8.59 35.38
C GLY A 294 -8.74 7.44 34.38
N LEU A 295 -9.29 7.69 33.18
CA LEU A 295 -9.35 6.68 32.13
C LEU A 295 -7.95 6.46 31.53
N LYS A 296 -7.49 5.21 31.51
CA LYS A 296 -6.17 4.78 31.01
C LYS A 296 -6.28 3.35 30.46
N GLU A 297 -5.35 2.97 29.60
CA GLU A 297 -5.13 1.57 29.16
C GLU A 297 -6.41 0.86 28.66
N MET A 298 -7.12 1.51 27.74
CA MET A 298 -8.35 0.98 27.13
C MET A 298 -8.09 0.25 25.82
N PHE A 299 -7.14 0.72 25.01
CA PHE A 299 -6.98 0.28 23.63
C PHE A 299 -5.87 -0.76 23.50
N ASP A 300 -6.11 -1.82 22.75
CA ASP A 300 -5.10 -2.83 22.40
C ASP A 300 -4.14 -2.30 21.32
N ALA A 301 -4.67 -1.47 20.42
CA ALA A 301 -3.87 -0.79 19.41
C ALA A 301 -4.45 0.57 19.04
N ILE A 302 -3.56 1.48 18.69
CA ILE A 302 -3.89 2.78 18.09
C ILE A 302 -3.25 2.79 16.71
N ILE A 303 -4.08 2.97 15.67
CA ILE A 303 -3.64 2.88 14.28
C ILE A 303 -4.20 4.09 13.53
N CYS A 304 -3.34 4.93 12.94
CA CYS A 304 -3.79 6.17 12.32
C CYS A 304 -2.85 6.74 11.25
N ASP A 305 -3.38 7.64 10.43
CA ASP A 305 -2.60 8.47 9.51
C ASP A 305 -2.78 9.96 9.87
N PRO A 306 -1.93 10.53 10.75
CA PRO A 306 -2.13 11.89 11.26
C PRO A 306 -1.97 12.93 10.15
N PRO A 307 -2.62 14.10 10.27
CA PRO A 307 -2.46 15.18 9.32
C PRO A 307 -1.05 15.78 9.37
N TYR A 308 -0.34 15.77 8.24
CA TYR A 308 1.04 16.26 8.12
C TYR A 308 1.18 17.80 8.10
N GLY A 309 0.38 18.54 8.87
CA GLY A 309 0.45 20.01 8.96
C GLY A 309 0.02 20.81 7.71
N VAL A 310 -0.24 20.16 6.57
CA VAL A 310 -0.58 20.85 5.30
C VAL A 310 -2.09 21.07 5.11
N ARG A 311 -2.95 20.29 5.78
CA ARG A 311 -4.39 20.20 5.43
C ARG A 311 -5.39 20.07 6.57
N ALA A 312 -4.97 19.84 7.82
CA ALA A 312 -5.88 19.83 8.96
C ALA A 312 -5.28 20.64 10.10
N GLY A 313 -6.13 21.46 10.71
CA GLY A 313 -5.75 22.31 11.83
C GLY A 313 -6.27 21.78 13.16
N MET A 314 -5.79 22.35 14.24
CA MET A 314 -6.17 22.14 15.62
C MET A 314 -7.36 23.02 15.99
N GLN A 315 -8.22 22.59 16.92
CA GLN A 315 -9.35 23.39 17.32
C GLN A 315 -8.91 24.65 18.06
N CYS A 316 -9.23 25.82 17.53
CA CYS A 316 -9.02 27.09 18.22
C CYS A 316 -10.25 27.43 19.07
N TRP A 317 -10.06 27.52 20.38
CA TRP A 317 -11.08 28.01 21.30
C TRP A 317 -11.12 29.54 21.28
N LEU A 318 -11.67 30.11 20.21
CA LEU A 318 -12.10 31.50 20.23
C LEU A 318 -13.39 31.60 21.07
N ILE A 319 -13.54 32.67 21.86
CA ILE A 319 -14.75 32.93 22.63
C ILE A 319 -15.91 33.11 21.65
N VAL A 320 -16.84 32.15 21.62
CA VAL A 320 -18.02 32.17 20.76
C VAL A 320 -19.13 32.94 21.48
N PRO A 321 -19.67 34.02 20.88
CA PRO A 321 -20.86 34.68 21.40
C PRO A 321 -22.02 33.68 21.58
N ASP A 322 -22.77 33.80 22.68
CA ASP A 322 -23.85 32.86 23.06
C ASP A 322 -24.84 32.56 21.92
N GLU A 323 -25.14 33.58 21.12
CA GLU A 323 -26.07 33.51 19.98
C GLU A 323 -25.61 32.57 18.86
N LYS A 324 -24.31 32.31 18.73
CA LYS A 324 -23.76 31.46 17.66
C LYS A 324 -23.47 30.03 18.11
N ARG A 325 -23.59 29.71 19.41
CA ARG A 325 -23.12 28.43 19.97
C ARG A 325 -23.81 27.17 19.44
N VAL A 326 -25.09 27.26 19.06
CA VAL A 326 -25.90 26.08 18.71
C VAL A 326 -25.40 25.39 17.43
N ASP A 327 -24.93 26.17 16.44
CA ASP A 327 -24.45 25.65 15.15
C ASP A 327 -22.99 26.02 14.85
N HIS A 328 -22.25 26.57 15.83
CA HIS A 328 -20.87 26.98 15.60
C HIS A 328 -19.93 25.78 15.52
N ILE A 329 -19.31 25.64 14.35
CA ILE A 329 -18.14 24.79 14.16
C ILE A 329 -16.92 25.66 14.49
N PRO A 330 -16.16 25.35 15.56
CA PRO A 330 -14.99 26.13 15.94
C PRO A 330 -13.94 26.15 14.85
N SER A 331 -13.34 27.31 14.63
CA SER A 331 -12.30 27.50 13.63
C SER A 331 -11.07 26.65 13.96
N THR A 332 -10.43 26.09 12.94
CA THR A 332 -9.18 25.35 13.09
C THR A 332 -7.98 26.28 12.88
N ALA A 333 -6.99 26.25 13.78
CA ALA A 333 -5.67 26.87 13.59
C ALA A 333 -4.68 25.87 13.01
N PRO A 334 -3.60 26.31 12.35
CA PRO A 334 -2.56 25.39 11.90
C PRO A 334 -2.03 24.55 13.05
N TYR A 335 -1.78 23.27 12.77
CA TYR A 335 -1.31 22.29 13.73
C TYR A 335 0.04 21.79 13.24
N SER A 336 1.11 22.14 13.96
CA SER A 336 2.45 21.74 13.53
C SER A 336 2.59 20.21 13.60
N LEU A 337 3.43 19.63 12.73
CA LEU A 337 3.71 18.19 12.77
C LEU A 337 4.24 17.76 14.15
N THR A 338 5.13 18.56 14.73
CA THR A 338 5.75 18.29 16.03
C THR A 338 4.71 18.22 17.15
N GLU A 339 3.77 19.16 17.18
CA GLU A 339 2.69 19.18 18.17
C GLU A 339 1.72 18.00 17.96
N CYS A 340 1.34 17.74 16.70
CA CYS A 340 0.47 16.62 16.33
C CYS A 340 1.00 15.27 16.80
N VAL A 341 2.29 15.04 16.55
CA VAL A 341 2.96 13.80 16.94
C VAL A 341 3.17 13.73 18.46
N HIS A 342 3.48 14.85 19.11
CA HIS A 342 3.59 14.91 20.57
C HIS A 342 2.27 14.52 21.25
N ASP A 343 1.16 15.13 20.84
CA ASP A 343 -0.16 14.88 21.44
C ASP A 343 -0.65 13.46 21.13
N LEU A 344 -0.35 12.94 19.93
CA LEU A 344 -0.60 11.53 19.59
C LEU A 344 0.18 10.58 20.52
N LEU A 345 1.46 10.85 20.76
CA LEU A 345 2.29 10.01 21.63
C LEU A 345 1.84 10.05 23.09
N ASP A 346 1.51 11.24 23.61
CA ASP A 346 1.00 11.39 24.98
C ASP A 346 -0.34 10.67 25.17
N LEU A 347 -1.29 10.92 24.27
CA LEU A 347 -2.58 10.21 24.23
C LEU A 347 -2.37 8.70 24.19
N SER A 348 -1.49 8.23 23.30
CA SER A 348 -1.24 6.81 23.12
C SER A 348 -0.58 6.19 24.34
N ALA A 349 0.38 6.88 24.97
CA ALA A 349 1.05 6.39 26.17
C ALA A 349 0.08 6.21 27.34
N LYS A 350 -0.91 7.10 27.46
CA LYS A 350 -1.96 7.03 28.46
C LYS A 350 -3.01 5.95 28.17
N MET A 351 -3.43 5.83 26.91
CA MET A 351 -4.62 5.05 26.54
C MET A 351 -4.33 3.63 26.04
N LEU A 352 -3.13 3.33 25.54
CA LEU A 352 -2.78 1.96 25.14
C LEU A 352 -2.53 1.07 26.36
N VAL A 353 -2.94 -0.19 26.27
CA VAL A 353 -2.55 -1.23 27.23
C VAL A 353 -1.04 -1.50 27.16
N MET A 354 -0.47 -2.02 28.25
CA MET A 354 0.92 -2.50 28.25
C MET A 354 1.13 -3.59 27.19
N GLY A 355 2.16 -3.46 26.36
CA GLY A 355 2.40 -4.34 25.22
C GLY A 355 1.49 -4.10 24.00
N GLY A 356 0.57 -3.14 24.08
CA GLY A 356 -0.19 -2.64 22.94
C GLY A 356 0.67 -1.83 21.97
N ARG A 357 0.20 -1.65 20.74
CA ARG A 357 0.97 -1.01 19.66
C ARG A 357 0.35 0.28 19.15
N LEU A 358 1.19 1.29 18.97
CA LEU A 358 0.90 2.50 18.22
C LEU A 358 1.49 2.35 16.81
N VAL A 359 0.66 2.48 15.79
CA VAL A 359 1.03 2.35 14.37
C VAL A 359 0.60 3.61 13.62
N PHE A 360 1.55 4.41 13.16
CA PHE A 360 1.22 5.67 12.49
C PHE A 360 2.22 6.05 11.42
N PHE A 361 1.77 6.84 10.45
CA PHE A 361 2.66 7.40 9.44
C PHE A 361 3.32 8.69 9.92
N TYR A 362 4.63 8.79 9.65
CA TYR A 362 5.44 9.97 9.88
C TYR A 362 5.98 10.49 8.54
N PRO A 363 5.71 11.75 8.15
CA PRO A 363 6.16 12.29 6.88
C PRO A 363 7.66 12.58 6.89
N VAL A 364 8.34 12.32 5.78
CA VAL A 364 9.79 12.54 5.64
C VAL A 364 10.08 13.22 4.31
N SER A 365 10.88 14.29 4.36
CA SER A 365 11.48 14.88 3.16
C SER A 365 12.64 14.00 2.72
N ARG A 366 12.67 13.64 1.43
CA ARG A 366 13.76 12.88 0.80
C ARG A 366 14.80 13.81 0.15
N GLU A 367 14.73 15.10 0.45
CA GLU A 367 15.78 16.04 0.06
C GLU A 367 17.05 15.68 0.86
N ASP A 368 18.14 15.46 0.12
CA ASP A 368 19.44 14.98 0.57
C ASP A 368 19.50 13.48 0.93
N GLY A 369 20.29 12.73 0.17
CA GLY A 369 20.50 11.27 0.26
C GLY A 369 21.14 10.78 1.56
N VAL A 370 20.93 11.49 2.67
CA VAL A 370 21.31 11.09 4.02
C VAL A 370 20.18 10.26 4.62
N MET A 371 20.10 9.00 4.24
CA MET A 371 19.27 7.98 4.91
C MET A 371 19.61 7.84 6.42
N ASN A 372 20.75 8.38 6.86
CA ASN A 372 21.37 8.11 8.15
C ASN A 372 21.07 9.12 9.27
N SER A 373 20.13 10.07 9.11
CA SER A 373 19.81 11.03 10.18
C SER A 373 18.32 11.34 10.38
N ILE A 374 17.42 10.46 9.93
CA ILE A 374 15.99 10.62 10.25
C ILE A 374 15.81 10.34 11.75
N LYS A 375 15.66 11.40 12.55
CA LYS A 375 15.31 11.30 13.96
C LYS A 375 13.80 11.12 14.08
N TYR A 376 13.38 9.93 14.47
CA TYR A 376 11.98 9.65 14.77
C TYR A 376 11.59 10.26 16.11
N PRO A 377 10.30 10.57 16.31
CA PRO A 377 9.81 11.01 17.61
C PRO A 377 9.98 9.90 18.64
N GLU A 378 10.41 10.28 19.84
CA GLU A 378 10.65 9.38 20.96
C GLU A 378 9.71 9.69 22.12
N HIS A 379 9.37 8.68 22.91
CA HIS A 379 8.55 8.85 24.11
C HIS A 379 8.96 7.80 25.16
N PRO A 380 9.10 8.15 26.46
CA PRO A 380 9.61 7.24 27.50
C PRO A 380 8.83 5.93 27.65
N CYS A 381 7.52 5.96 27.37
CA CYS A 381 6.66 4.78 27.47
C CYS A 381 6.74 3.83 26.26
N PHE A 382 7.44 4.21 25.18
CA PHE A 382 7.42 3.48 23.92
C PHE A 382 8.80 3.00 23.48
N LYS A 383 8.81 1.85 22.80
CA LYS A 383 9.95 1.36 22.03
C LYS A 383 9.55 1.24 20.57
N LEU A 384 10.32 1.86 19.68
CA LEU A 384 10.16 1.67 18.24
C LEU A 384 10.57 0.24 17.87
N VAL A 385 9.69 -0.50 17.19
CA VAL A 385 9.97 -1.86 16.70
C VAL A 385 10.14 -1.90 15.18
N TYR A 386 9.36 -1.13 14.43
CA TYR A 386 9.43 -1.09 12.97
C TYR A 386 9.41 0.34 12.44
N SER A 387 10.14 0.55 11.34
CA SER A 387 10.06 1.73 10.48
C SER A 387 10.06 1.26 9.04
N CYS A 388 8.95 1.47 8.32
CA CYS A 388 8.79 1.01 6.94
C CYS A 388 8.62 2.20 5.98
N GLU A 389 9.56 2.44 5.08
CA GLU A 389 9.49 3.56 4.13
C GLU A 389 8.42 3.29 3.04
N GLN A 390 7.52 4.26 2.86
CA GLN A 390 6.65 4.37 1.70
C GLN A 390 7.02 5.60 0.89
N ILE A 391 7.58 5.36 -0.29
CA ILE A 391 7.95 6.41 -1.25
C ILE A 391 6.67 6.90 -1.94
N LEU A 392 6.35 8.19 -1.80
CA LEU A 392 5.21 8.82 -2.46
C LEU A 392 5.64 9.54 -3.74
N SER A 393 6.80 10.21 -3.70
CA SER A 393 7.38 10.93 -4.83
C SER A 393 8.92 10.97 -4.71
N SER A 394 9.59 11.66 -5.64
CA SER A 394 11.04 11.87 -5.59
C SER A 394 11.49 12.71 -4.40
N ARG A 395 10.65 13.64 -3.91
CA ARG A 395 10.97 14.56 -2.82
C ARG A 395 10.34 14.21 -1.48
N TYR A 396 9.23 13.47 -1.51
CA TYR A 396 8.46 13.16 -0.30
C TYR A 396 8.26 11.66 -0.15
N GLY A 397 8.49 11.18 1.05
CA GLY A 397 8.13 9.85 1.52
C GLY A 397 7.42 9.95 2.86
N ARG A 398 7.02 8.80 3.38
CA ARG A 398 6.55 8.68 4.76
C ARG A 398 6.98 7.33 5.31
N HIS A 399 7.22 7.27 6.60
CA HIS A 399 7.57 6.04 7.30
C HIS A 399 6.38 5.57 8.11
N LEU A 400 5.99 4.32 7.95
CA LEU A 400 5.09 3.68 8.90
C LEU A 400 5.90 3.30 10.13
N LEU A 401 5.64 3.97 11.25
CA LEU A 401 6.28 3.69 12.53
C LEU A 401 5.36 2.79 13.36
N THR A 402 5.91 1.70 13.86
CA THR A 402 5.24 0.84 14.83
C THR A 402 6.02 0.86 16.13
N MET A 403 5.35 1.30 17.19
CA MET A 403 5.89 1.42 18.54
C MET A 403 5.10 0.55 19.50
N VAL A 404 5.78 -0.13 20.42
CA VAL A 404 5.15 -0.94 21.47
C VAL A 404 5.25 -0.24 22.82
N LYS A 405 4.16 -0.22 23.58
CA LYS A 405 4.15 0.35 24.93
C LYS A 405 4.90 -0.56 25.90
N VAL A 406 5.99 -0.06 26.46
CA VAL A 406 6.90 -0.77 27.38
C VAL A 406 7.03 -0.09 28.74
N GLY A 407 6.58 1.16 28.88
CA GLY A 407 6.64 1.91 30.14
C GLY A 407 5.26 2.34 30.63
N VAL A 408 5.14 2.48 31.95
CA VAL A 408 3.93 2.99 32.61
C VAL A 408 3.83 4.50 32.44
N TYR A 409 2.61 5.01 32.23
CA TYR A 409 2.35 6.44 32.17
C TYR A 409 2.25 7.04 33.58
N THR A 410 3.36 7.59 34.07
CA THR A 410 3.48 8.16 35.43
C THR A 410 3.06 9.62 35.49
N LYS A 411 2.95 10.17 36.71
CA LYS A 411 2.64 11.60 36.89
C LYS A 411 3.77 12.49 36.35
N GLU A 412 5.01 12.06 36.46
CA GLU A 412 6.16 12.80 35.93
C GLU A 412 6.09 12.93 34.41
N VAL A 413 5.73 11.85 33.71
CA VAL A 413 5.50 11.88 32.25
C VAL A 413 4.36 12.85 31.90
N GLU A 414 3.26 12.81 32.66
CA GLU A 414 2.12 13.70 32.47
C GLU A 414 2.49 15.18 32.65
N GLU A 415 3.29 15.52 33.65
CA GLU A 415 3.73 16.90 33.88
C GLU A 415 4.70 17.40 32.80
N VAL A 416 5.60 16.54 32.31
CA VAL A 416 6.48 16.89 31.17
C VAL A 416 5.66 17.14 29.91
N ALA A 417 4.66 16.30 29.62
CA ALA A 417 3.76 16.49 28.49
C ALA A 417 2.95 17.79 28.61
N LYS A 418 2.45 18.13 29.81
CA LYS A 418 1.74 19.40 30.07
C LYS A 418 2.61 20.63 29.87
N GLU A 419 3.90 20.56 30.24
CA GLU A 419 4.81 21.68 30.05
C GLU A 419 5.08 21.93 28.56
N ARG A 420 5.42 20.87 27.82
CA ARG A 420 5.53 20.90 26.34
C ARG A 420 4.27 21.48 25.69
N HIS A 421 3.11 21.06 26.18
CA HIS A 421 1.82 21.55 25.70
C HIS A 421 1.62 23.06 25.94
N ARG A 422 2.10 23.58 27.07
CA ARG A 422 2.10 25.01 27.36
C ARG A 422 3.04 25.76 26.43
N GLU A 423 4.23 25.23 26.18
CA GLU A 423 5.19 25.82 25.23
C GLU A 423 4.59 25.93 23.82
N PHE A 424 3.89 24.89 23.34
CA PHE A 424 3.22 24.94 22.03
C PHE A 424 2.14 26.03 21.96
N LYS A 425 1.34 26.19 23.02
CA LYS A 425 0.33 27.25 23.13
C LYS A 425 0.94 28.65 23.11
N GLU A 426 2.04 28.84 23.85
CA GLU A 426 2.76 30.12 23.87
C GLU A 426 3.38 30.45 22.52
N ASN A 427 3.96 29.46 21.82
CA ASN A 427 4.52 29.63 20.48
C ASN A 427 3.44 29.98 19.45
N HIS A 428 2.26 29.35 19.52
CA HIS A 428 1.13 29.70 18.67
C HIS A 428 0.65 31.14 18.87
N ALA A 429 0.59 31.61 20.13
CA ALA A 429 0.23 32.99 20.43
C ALA A 429 1.22 33.98 19.78
N LYS A 430 2.53 33.70 19.87
CA LYS A 430 3.57 34.50 19.22
C LYS A 430 3.45 34.50 17.69
N TRP A 431 3.21 33.34 17.07
CA TRP A 431 3.06 33.27 15.61
C TRP A 431 1.83 34.02 15.08
N LEU A 432 0.75 34.05 15.87
CA LEU A 432 -0.44 34.85 15.56
C LEU A 432 -0.16 36.35 15.63
N GLU A 433 0.69 36.78 16.57
CA GLU A 433 1.12 38.18 16.70
C GLU A 433 2.11 38.61 15.60
N GLU A 434 3.02 37.71 15.20
CA GLU A 434 4.09 38.00 14.23
C GLU A 434 3.70 37.81 12.75
N GLY A 435 2.50 37.27 12.48
CA GLY A 435 1.98 37.08 11.11
C GLY A 435 2.72 36.02 10.28
N ASN A 436 3.59 35.21 10.91
CA ASN A 436 4.51 34.29 10.24
C ASN A 436 4.04 32.82 10.28
N LEU A 437 2.71 32.62 10.34
CA LEU A 437 2.08 31.32 10.59
C LEU A 437 2.38 30.27 9.51
N HIS A 438 2.59 30.69 8.26
CA HIS A 438 2.81 29.78 7.13
C HIS A 438 4.27 29.30 7.00
N SER A 439 5.26 30.00 7.55
CA SER A 439 6.67 29.56 7.51
C SER A 439 6.99 28.63 8.69
N ALA A 440 6.48 28.95 9.88
CA ALA A 440 6.70 28.17 11.10
C ALA A 440 6.08 26.76 11.09
N VAL A 441 5.00 26.54 10.32
CA VAL A 441 4.33 25.22 10.20
C VAL A 441 5.16 24.21 9.38
N PHE A 442 6.10 24.68 8.57
CA PHE A 442 6.95 23.84 7.71
C PHE A 442 8.43 23.81 8.12
N GLU A 443 8.86 24.63 9.08
CA GLU A 443 10.22 24.60 9.60
C GLU A 443 10.38 23.50 10.66
N SER A 444 11.00 22.39 10.27
CA SER A 444 11.78 21.59 11.21
C SER A 444 13.00 22.43 11.62
N ASN A 445 13.06 22.83 12.89
CA ASN A 445 14.25 23.46 13.47
C ASN A 445 15.42 22.46 13.37
N ASP A 446 16.22 22.52 12.30
CA ASP A 446 17.61 22.04 12.24
C ASP A 446 18.28 22.57 10.97
N GLY A 447 19.30 23.41 11.15
CA GLY A 447 20.04 24.06 10.08
C GLY A 447 20.99 23.12 9.36
N ILE A 448 21.01 23.15 8.02
CA ILE A 448 21.97 22.42 7.19
C ILE A 448 22.63 23.35 6.18
N SER A 449 23.96 23.40 6.23
CA SER A 449 24.83 24.15 5.31
C SER A 449 25.05 23.41 3.99
N LYS A 450 25.00 24.14 2.87
CA LYS A 450 25.24 23.65 1.50
C LYS A 450 26.65 23.10 1.30
N PHE A 451 26.77 21.87 0.82
CA PHE A 451 27.98 21.37 0.15
C PHE A 451 27.66 20.46 -1.05
N ASP A 452 28.68 20.30 -1.88
CA ASP A 452 28.63 20.04 -3.32
C ASP A 452 28.29 18.60 -3.74
N ARG A 453 27.74 18.47 -4.95
CA ARG A 453 27.20 17.23 -5.52
C ARG A 453 28.30 16.38 -6.13
N ASP A 454 28.32 15.08 -5.84
CA ASP A 454 28.32 14.07 -6.90
C ASP A 454 28.04 12.63 -6.44
N SER A 455 27.45 11.87 -7.38
CA SER A 455 27.08 10.44 -7.37
C SER A 455 25.80 10.02 -6.61
N LYS A 456 24.75 9.68 -7.37
CA LYS A 456 23.49 9.09 -6.86
C LYS A 456 23.43 7.60 -7.23
N PRO A 457 23.17 6.67 -6.29
CA PRO A 457 22.83 5.30 -6.63
C PRO A 457 21.43 5.24 -7.29
N LYS A 458 21.34 4.54 -8.43
CA LYS A 458 20.13 4.45 -9.29
C LYS A 458 19.03 3.51 -8.75
N TYR A 459 19.30 2.74 -7.71
CA TYR A 459 18.41 1.69 -7.25
C TYR A 459 17.71 2.07 -5.96
N ARG A 460 16.45 2.54 -6.07
CA ARG A 460 15.35 2.47 -5.07
C ARG A 460 14.12 3.32 -5.46
N GLY A 461 13.58 3.16 -6.68
CA GLY A 461 12.18 3.60 -6.89
C GLY A 461 11.78 4.20 -8.23
N LYS A 462 12.61 4.21 -9.27
CA LYS A 462 12.15 4.71 -10.58
C LYS A 462 11.30 3.72 -11.38
N GLU A 463 11.41 2.41 -11.14
CA GLU A 463 10.88 1.41 -12.09
C GLU A 463 9.65 0.63 -11.61
N ILE A 464 9.27 0.72 -10.33
CA ILE A 464 8.08 0.02 -9.80
C ILE A 464 6.77 0.63 -10.34
N PHE A 465 6.74 1.96 -10.60
CA PHE A 465 5.58 2.61 -11.24
C PHE A 465 5.40 2.21 -12.71
N SER A 466 6.48 1.82 -13.40
CA SER A 466 6.43 1.41 -14.81
C SER A 466 5.84 0.01 -14.98
N TYR A 467 6.18 -0.91 -14.09
CA TYR A 467 5.73 -2.31 -14.17
C TYR A 467 4.21 -2.49 -13.95
N CYS A 468 3.59 -1.70 -13.05
CA CYS A 468 2.14 -1.74 -12.84
C CYS A 468 1.37 -1.28 -14.09
N ASN A 469 1.86 -0.27 -14.80
CA ASN A 469 1.22 0.23 -16.02
C ASN A 469 1.47 -0.68 -17.23
N ALA A 470 2.67 -1.27 -17.35
CA ALA A 470 3.00 -2.21 -18.43
C ALA A 470 2.18 -3.52 -18.34
N THR A 471 1.98 -4.05 -17.14
CA THR A 471 1.19 -5.28 -16.92
C THR A 471 -0.30 -5.05 -17.20
N ILE A 472 -0.83 -3.87 -16.85
CA ILE A 472 -2.22 -3.48 -17.18
C ILE A 472 -2.36 -3.26 -18.70
N GLY A 473 -1.36 -2.67 -19.36
CA GLY A 473 -1.35 -2.48 -20.82
C GLY A 473 -1.39 -3.80 -21.59
N ILE A 474 -0.58 -4.79 -21.19
CA ILE A 474 -0.54 -6.10 -21.85
C ILE A 474 -1.84 -6.90 -21.62
N ILE A 475 -2.47 -6.77 -20.44
CA ILE A 475 -3.77 -7.40 -20.16
C ILE A 475 -4.88 -6.74 -20.99
N CYS A 476 -4.89 -5.40 -21.10
CA CYS A 476 -5.85 -4.68 -21.94
C CYS A 476 -5.71 -5.04 -23.42
N ILE A 477 -4.48 -5.13 -23.95
CA ILE A 477 -4.24 -5.54 -25.34
C ILE A 477 -4.77 -6.96 -25.59
N ASN A 478 -4.50 -7.91 -24.69
CA ASN A 478 -4.97 -9.30 -24.86
C ASN A 478 -6.50 -9.43 -24.73
N ILE A 479 -7.16 -8.64 -23.89
CA ILE A 479 -8.62 -8.61 -23.77
C ILE A 479 -9.24 -7.99 -25.04
N ILE A 480 -8.65 -6.91 -25.56
CA ILE A 480 -9.10 -6.27 -26.81
C ILE A 480 -8.90 -7.20 -28.01
N SER A 481 -7.77 -7.91 -28.10
CA SER A 481 -7.52 -8.91 -29.15
C SER A 481 -8.50 -10.08 -29.08
N LYS A 482 -8.87 -10.52 -27.88
CA LYS A 482 -9.85 -11.61 -27.69
C LYS A 482 -11.27 -11.18 -28.05
N GLN A 483 -11.68 -9.98 -27.65
CA GLN A 483 -12.98 -9.40 -28.05
C GLN A 483 -13.06 -9.10 -29.55
N ALA A 484 -11.95 -8.67 -30.16
CA ALA A 484 -11.87 -8.47 -31.62
C ALA A 484 -11.94 -9.81 -32.38
N LEU A 485 -11.34 -10.89 -31.86
CA LEU A 485 -11.47 -12.22 -32.44
C LEU A 485 -12.90 -12.76 -32.31
N GLU A 486 -13.55 -12.60 -31.15
CA GLU A 486 -14.94 -13.03 -30.93
C GLU A 486 -15.93 -12.23 -31.80
N ALA A 487 -15.70 -10.93 -32.00
CA ALA A 487 -16.44 -10.11 -32.95
C ALA A 487 -16.24 -10.57 -34.41
N SER A 488 -15.03 -11.01 -34.77
CA SER A 488 -14.72 -11.54 -36.11
C SER A 488 -15.33 -12.92 -36.38
N TYR A 489 -15.57 -13.75 -35.35
CA TYR A 489 -16.27 -15.02 -35.48
C TYR A 489 -17.79 -14.87 -35.61
N THR A 490 -18.35 -13.78 -35.07
CA THR A 490 -19.79 -13.48 -35.11
C THR A 490 -20.22 -12.85 -36.46
N LEU A 491 -19.27 -12.31 -37.23
CA LEU A 491 -19.49 -11.70 -38.54
C LEU A 491 -19.09 -12.64 -39.69
N LYS A 492 -19.63 -13.86 -39.72
CA LYS A 492 -19.68 -14.68 -40.94
C LYS A 492 -21.06 -14.55 -41.58
N PHE A 493 -21.36 -13.45 -42.27
CA PHE A 493 -22.26 -13.44 -43.44
C PHE A 493 -22.18 -12.08 -44.18
N LYS A 494 -21.88 -12.18 -45.49
CA LYS A 494 -21.83 -11.19 -46.58
C LYS A 494 -20.51 -10.45 -46.90
N PRO A 495 -20.16 -10.31 -48.21
CA PRO A 495 -18.82 -9.99 -48.67
C PRO A 495 -18.61 -8.50 -49.03
N THR A 496 -17.32 -8.14 -49.14
CA THR A 496 -16.71 -6.86 -49.61
C THR A 496 -16.77 -5.66 -48.66
N PHE A 497 -15.59 -5.34 -48.08
CA PHE A 497 -15.33 -4.17 -47.26
C PHE A 497 -14.33 -3.27 -48.00
N ASP A 498 -14.74 -2.07 -48.42
CA ASP A 498 -13.91 -1.12 -49.19
C ASP A 498 -13.30 -0.04 -48.27
N ARG A 499 -11.97 -0.04 -48.14
CA ARG A 499 -11.17 0.89 -47.31
C ARG A 499 -11.27 2.35 -47.75
N THR A 500 -11.69 2.62 -48.98
CA THR A 500 -11.68 3.97 -49.59
C THR A 500 -12.80 4.86 -49.03
N VAL A 501 -13.92 4.26 -48.62
CA VAL A 501 -15.09 4.97 -48.08
C VAL A 501 -14.84 5.48 -46.65
N LEU A 502 -14.07 4.73 -45.85
CA LEU A 502 -13.74 5.11 -44.45
C LEU A 502 -12.80 6.33 -44.41
N MET A 503 -11.78 6.36 -45.26
CA MET A 503 -10.82 7.47 -45.35
C MET A 503 -11.45 8.77 -45.86
N THR A 504 -12.46 8.67 -46.72
CA THR A 504 -13.20 9.84 -47.23
C THR A 504 -14.12 10.45 -46.17
N LYS A 505 -14.63 9.64 -45.23
CA LYS A 505 -15.44 10.12 -44.09
C LYS A 505 -14.60 10.78 -43.00
N ILE A 506 -13.39 10.28 -42.74
CA ILE A 506 -12.46 10.88 -41.75
C ILE A 506 -11.99 12.27 -42.19
N LYS A 507 -11.75 12.50 -43.50
CA LYS A 507 -11.35 13.81 -44.03
C LYS A 507 -12.43 14.90 -43.98
N LYS A 508 -13.68 14.58 -43.66
CA LYS A 508 -14.81 15.53 -43.59
C LYS A 508 -15.20 15.97 -42.17
N ILE A 509 -14.46 15.53 -41.15
CA ILE A 509 -14.72 15.92 -39.76
C ILE A 509 -14.12 17.30 -39.52
N ASP A 510 -14.99 18.31 -39.34
CA ASP A 510 -14.58 19.68 -39.01
C ASP A 510 -14.24 19.78 -37.52
N ILE A 511 -12.95 20.07 -37.25
CA ILE A 511 -12.34 20.13 -35.91
C ILE A 511 -12.16 21.59 -35.42
N SER A 512 -12.64 22.57 -36.19
CA SER A 512 -12.55 23.99 -35.83
C SER A 512 -13.26 24.39 -34.52
N PRO A 513 -14.36 23.74 -34.06
CA PRO A 513 -14.98 24.06 -32.77
C PRO A 513 -14.09 23.65 -31.58
N ALA A 514 -13.41 22.50 -31.67
CA ALA A 514 -12.54 21.99 -30.60
C ALA A 514 -11.27 22.84 -30.42
N LYS A 515 -10.75 23.41 -31.51
CA LYS A 515 -9.64 24.38 -31.47
C LYS A 515 -10.03 25.68 -30.76
N LYS A 516 -11.23 26.19 -31.01
CA LYS A 516 -11.75 27.42 -30.40
C LYS A 516 -11.93 27.31 -28.88
N VAL A 517 -12.37 26.13 -28.40
CA VAL A 517 -12.52 25.82 -26.97
C VAL A 517 -11.16 25.74 -26.26
N MET A 518 -10.14 25.18 -26.91
CA MET A 518 -8.78 25.12 -26.35
C MET A 518 -8.08 26.49 -26.30
N GLU A 519 -8.34 27.39 -27.26
CA GLU A 519 -7.82 28.76 -27.23
C GLU A 519 -8.50 29.64 -26.16
N GLN A 520 -9.81 29.43 -25.91
CA GLN A 520 -10.51 30.08 -24.80
C GLN A 520 -10.04 29.59 -23.42
N GLN A 521 -9.64 28.32 -23.28
CA GLN A 521 -9.12 27.79 -22.01
C GLN A 521 -7.70 28.26 -21.67
N LYS A 522 -6.86 28.59 -22.67
CA LYS A 522 -5.53 29.20 -22.42
C LYS A 522 -5.60 30.64 -21.92
N SER A 523 -6.70 31.34 -22.17
CA SER A 523 -6.89 32.74 -21.79
C SER A 523 -7.65 32.92 -20.46
N GLN A 524 -8.21 31.85 -19.90
CA GLN A 524 -9.00 31.88 -18.66
C GLN A 524 -8.20 31.41 -17.42
N GLN A 525 -7.00 31.94 -17.22
CA GLN A 525 -6.24 31.84 -15.95
C GLN A 525 -6.23 33.16 -15.17
N LEU A 526 -7.13 34.09 -15.51
CA LEU A 526 -7.48 35.22 -14.66
C LEU A 526 -9.01 35.30 -14.49
N TYR A 527 -9.41 35.43 -13.22
CA TYR A 527 -10.72 35.82 -12.68
C TYR A 527 -11.82 34.76 -12.42
N ASN A 528 -12.39 34.91 -11.22
CA ASN A 528 -13.40 34.08 -10.56
C ASN A 528 -14.85 34.25 -11.09
N SER A 529 -15.65 33.22 -10.80
CA SER A 529 -17.10 33.21 -10.49
C SER A 529 -18.14 32.89 -11.60
N MET A 530 -19.14 32.07 -11.16
CA MET A 530 -20.47 31.78 -11.74
C MET A 530 -20.54 30.95 -13.03
N SER A 531 -21.63 30.28 -13.42
CA SER A 531 -22.67 29.44 -12.80
C SER A 531 -23.59 29.00 -13.96
N SER A 532 -23.81 27.70 -14.21
CA SER A 532 -25.06 27.15 -14.78
C SER A 532 -24.91 25.65 -15.12
N HIS A 533 -25.98 24.90 -14.91
CA HIS A 533 -26.03 23.44 -14.91
C HIS A 533 -26.49 22.84 -16.26
N GLU A 534 -26.58 23.64 -17.32
CA GLU A 534 -27.21 23.25 -18.61
C GLU A 534 -26.23 22.84 -19.72
N ASP A 535 -24.95 23.23 -19.67
CA ASP A 535 -23.99 22.87 -20.75
C ASP A 535 -23.38 21.47 -20.60
N LEU A 536 -23.35 20.91 -19.39
CA LEU A 536 -22.82 19.56 -19.12
C LEU A 536 -23.71 18.43 -19.67
N THR A 537 -25.02 18.67 -19.79
CA THR A 537 -25.98 17.66 -20.23
C THR A 537 -25.93 17.44 -21.75
N ASN A 538 -25.61 18.48 -22.52
CA ASN A 538 -25.48 18.39 -23.98
C ASN A 538 -24.17 17.72 -24.42
N VAL A 539 -23.09 17.89 -23.64
CA VAL A 539 -21.82 17.18 -23.89
C VAL A 539 -21.94 15.69 -23.55
N ALA A 540 -22.68 15.33 -22.50
CA ALA A 540 -22.92 13.93 -22.13
C ALA A 540 -23.78 13.19 -23.18
N MET A 541 -24.78 13.86 -23.78
CA MET A 541 -25.64 13.25 -24.82
C MET A 541 -24.89 12.97 -26.13
N LEU A 542 -23.88 13.77 -26.49
CA LEU A 542 -23.07 13.48 -27.68
C LEU A 542 -22.12 12.27 -27.50
N MET A 543 -21.73 11.96 -26.27
CA MET A 543 -20.80 10.86 -25.96
C MET A 543 -21.47 9.48 -25.91
N ILE A 544 -22.79 9.40 -25.78
CA ILE A 544 -23.52 8.12 -25.67
C ILE A 544 -23.71 7.43 -27.04
N HIS A 545 -23.42 8.11 -28.16
CA HIS A 545 -23.76 7.60 -29.50
C HIS A 545 -22.58 7.36 -30.46
N ASN A 546 -21.32 7.44 -30.02
CA ASN A 546 -20.18 7.20 -30.91
C ASN A 546 -18.98 6.48 -30.25
N PRO A 547 -18.92 5.13 -30.34
CA PRO A 547 -17.81 4.34 -29.78
C PRO A 547 -16.43 4.68 -30.35
N LEU A 548 -16.37 5.26 -31.56
CA LEU A 548 -15.13 5.65 -32.24
C LEU A 548 -14.46 6.90 -31.63
N LEU A 549 -15.23 7.78 -30.95
CA LEU A 549 -14.67 8.99 -30.33
C LEU A 549 -13.86 8.66 -29.06
N ILE A 550 -14.23 7.60 -28.35
CA ILE A 550 -13.56 7.12 -27.14
C ILE A 550 -12.17 6.53 -27.49
N CYS A 551 -12.04 5.85 -28.64
CA CYS A 551 -10.75 5.32 -29.10
C CYS A 551 -9.76 6.43 -29.48
N ILE A 552 -10.21 7.49 -30.16
CA ILE A 552 -9.32 8.57 -30.63
C ILE A 552 -8.79 9.42 -29.46
N MET A 553 -9.57 9.60 -28.38
CA MET A 553 -9.10 10.33 -27.20
C MET A 553 -8.10 9.52 -26.35
N CYS A 554 -8.18 8.19 -26.36
CA CYS A 554 -7.18 7.35 -25.70
C CYS A 554 -5.81 7.43 -26.41
N ASP A 555 -5.79 7.49 -27.75
CA ASP A 555 -4.55 7.63 -28.51
C ASP A 555 -3.93 9.04 -28.39
N LEU A 556 -4.74 10.10 -28.31
CA LEU A 556 -4.25 11.48 -28.11
C LEU A 556 -3.70 11.73 -26.69
N SER A 557 -4.19 11.00 -25.69
CA SER A 557 -3.65 11.05 -24.32
C SER A 557 -2.22 10.47 -24.24
N TYR A 558 -1.89 9.54 -25.15
CA TYR A 558 -0.58 8.89 -25.21
C TYR A 558 0.47 9.77 -25.93
N VAL A 559 0.06 10.55 -26.94
CA VAL A 559 0.97 11.44 -27.69
C VAL A 559 1.30 12.74 -26.93
N ILE A 560 0.40 13.21 -26.05
CA ILE A 560 0.64 14.44 -25.27
C ILE A 560 1.58 14.19 -24.07
N PHE A 561 1.68 12.95 -23.58
CA PHE A 561 2.60 12.62 -22.47
C PHE A 561 4.07 12.49 -22.92
N ASP A 562 4.32 12.09 -24.17
CA ASP A 562 5.67 11.93 -24.73
C ASP A 562 6.30 13.28 -25.16
N ALA A 563 5.47 14.29 -25.47
CA ALA A 563 5.93 15.60 -25.92
C ALA A 563 6.38 16.56 -24.79
N SER A 564 6.21 16.20 -23.51
CA SER A 564 6.66 17.04 -22.37
C SER A 564 8.00 16.61 -21.75
N ILE A 565 8.62 15.54 -22.26
CA ILE A 565 9.85 14.94 -21.68
C ILE A 565 11.13 15.28 -22.46
N ASN A 566 11.06 15.99 -23.59
CA ASN A 566 12.26 16.43 -24.32
C ASN A 566 12.32 17.95 -24.55
N GLN A 567 12.67 18.70 -23.50
CA GLN A 567 13.33 19.99 -23.64
C GLN A 567 14.53 20.03 -22.70
N SER A 568 15.68 19.53 -23.16
CA SER A 568 17.03 19.93 -22.71
C SER A 568 18.10 19.25 -23.57
N SER A 569 18.29 19.74 -24.80
CA SER A 569 19.59 19.75 -25.49
C SER A 569 19.42 20.32 -26.89
N ALA A 570 19.79 21.59 -27.06
CA ALA A 570 19.92 22.24 -28.34
C ALA A 570 21.20 21.74 -29.04
N LEU A 571 21.10 21.28 -30.29
CA LEU A 571 22.21 21.30 -31.24
C LEU A 571 21.69 21.30 -32.68
N LEU A 572 22.16 22.29 -33.43
CA LEU A 572 21.93 22.55 -34.86
C LEU A 572 22.18 21.30 -35.71
N ILE A 573 21.21 20.91 -36.56
CA ILE A 573 21.50 20.44 -37.93
C ILE A 573 20.42 20.98 -38.87
N THR A 574 20.90 21.65 -39.91
CA THR A 574 20.20 22.38 -40.98
C THR A 574 19.33 21.49 -41.88
N TYR A 575 18.22 22.08 -42.32
CA TYR A 575 17.35 21.64 -43.41
C TYR A 575 18.10 21.29 -44.70
N ASN A 576 17.69 20.22 -45.38
CA ASN A 576 17.44 20.31 -46.82
C ASN A 576 16.35 19.33 -47.28
N VAL A 577 15.42 19.91 -48.02
CA VAL A 577 14.24 19.33 -48.66
C VAL A 577 14.65 18.85 -50.04
N ALA A 578 14.19 17.66 -50.46
CA ALA A 578 13.86 17.40 -51.87
C ALA A 578 12.93 16.17 -51.98
N PHE A 579 11.85 16.39 -52.73
CA PHE A 579 10.88 15.43 -53.21
C PHE A 579 11.52 14.37 -54.12
N ASP A 580 11.17 13.08 -53.94
CA ASP A 580 10.23 12.32 -54.78
C ASP A 580 9.96 10.93 -54.16
#